data_AF-A0A7X2Z818-F1
#
_entry.id   AF-A0A7X2Z818-F1
#
_cell.length_a   1.000
_cell.length_b   1.000
_cell.length_c   1.000
_cell.angle_alpha   90.00
_cell.angle_beta   90.00
_cell.angle_gamma   90.00
#
_symmetry.space_group_name_H-M   'P 1'
#
loop_
_entity.id
_entity.type
_entity.pdbx_description
1 polymer ?
#
loop_
_entity_poly.entity_id
_entity_poly.type
_entity_poly.pdbx_seq_one_letter_code
_entity_poly.pdbx_strand_id
1 'polypeptide(L)'
;MPDSNCSRFVTSPVIFIWLFLPTRCYQGPFIAYPVICSNVFSYGGLFTDTDGRVLTGDNDAIPGLYAAGEITGLYYGKYPGATSVLRGLVFGRRAGAHALAYGLK
;
A
#
# COMPACT_ATOMS: atom_id res chain seq x y z
N MET A 1 24.10 28.96 -30.79
CA MET A 1 24.29 30.13 -29.91
C MET A 1 22.92 30.58 -29.43
N PRO A 2 22.72 30.85 -28.13
CA PRO A 2 22.84 29.86 -27.05
C PRO A 2 21.59 29.83 -26.12
N ASP A 3 21.37 28.66 -25.51
CA ASP A 3 21.16 28.38 -24.07
C ASP A 3 20.20 29.25 -23.23
N SER A 4 19.16 28.60 -22.66
CA SER A 4 18.48 29.14 -21.45
C SER A 4 17.87 28.13 -20.47
N ASN A 5 17.90 26.80 -20.70
CA ASN A 5 17.29 25.85 -19.74
C ASN A 5 18.25 24.86 -19.07
N CYS A 6 19.56 25.05 -19.23
CA CYS A 6 20.59 24.29 -18.53
C CYS A 6 21.07 25.02 -17.26
N SER A 7 20.19 25.30 -16.29
CA SER A 7 20.64 25.87 -15.01
C SER A 7 19.76 25.60 -13.79
N ARG A 8 18.81 24.67 -13.88
CA ARG A 8 18.17 24.12 -12.67
C ARG A 8 18.37 22.62 -12.56
N PHE A 9 19.65 22.26 -12.50
CA PHE A 9 20.15 21.15 -11.71
C PHE A 9 19.82 21.45 -10.23
N VAL A 10 18.52 21.45 -9.89
CA VAL A 10 18.09 21.47 -8.49
C VAL A 10 18.58 20.14 -7.95
N THR A 11 19.41 20.24 -6.93
CA THR A 11 20.00 19.20 -6.09
C THR A 11 18.95 18.37 -5.34
N SER A 12 17.89 17.92 -6.01
CA SER A 12 16.88 17.06 -5.41
C SER A 12 17.34 15.60 -5.50
N PRO A 13 17.09 14.79 -4.46
CA PRO A 13 17.55 13.41 -4.38
C PRO A 13 16.70 12.53 -5.32
N VAL A 14 16.91 12.66 -6.63
CA VAL A 14 16.19 11.89 -7.63
C VAL A 14 16.95 10.57 -7.82
N ILE A 15 16.46 9.51 -7.19
CA ILE A 15 16.88 8.14 -7.47
C ILE A 15 16.57 7.84 -8.94
N PHE A 16 17.62 7.72 -9.73
CA PHE A 16 17.54 7.38 -11.15
C PHE A 16 17.23 5.88 -11.26
N ILE A 17 15.94 5.53 -11.26
CA ILE A 17 15.53 4.14 -11.42
C ILE A 17 15.62 3.79 -12.91
N TRP A 18 16.62 2.96 -13.25
CA TRP A 18 16.63 2.27 -14.53
C TRP A 18 15.51 1.25 -14.49
N LEU A 19 14.40 1.55 -15.17
CA LEU A 19 13.33 0.56 -15.38
C LEU A 19 13.94 -0.56 -16.22
N PHE A 20 14.25 -1.68 -15.57
CA PHE A 20 14.76 -2.90 -16.21
C PHE A 20 13.63 -3.50 -17.05
N LEU A 21 13.46 -2.96 -18.27
CA LEU A 21 12.78 -3.69 -19.34
C LEU A 21 13.59 -4.97 -19.56
N PRO A 22 12.97 -6.17 -19.53
CA PRO A 22 13.67 -7.44 -19.71
C PRO A 22 14.30 -7.58 -21.11
N THR A 23 14.02 -6.66 -22.01
CA THR A 23 14.61 -6.53 -23.34
C THR A 23 15.70 -5.47 -23.33
N ARG A 24 16.90 -5.86 -23.77
CA ARG A 24 18.00 -4.93 -24.07
C ARG A 24 17.50 -3.81 -24.99
N CYS A 25 17.37 -2.60 -24.47
CA CYS A 25 16.94 -1.44 -25.26
C CYS A 25 18.12 -0.94 -26.13
N TYR A 26 18.29 -1.51 -27.31
CA TYR A 26 19.28 -1.05 -28.31
C TYR A 26 18.67 -0.14 -29.38
N GLN A 27 17.34 -0.14 -29.52
CA GLN A 27 16.64 0.64 -30.54
C GLN A 27 15.66 1.58 -29.85
N GLY A 28 15.77 2.85 -30.20
CA GLY A 28 14.89 3.90 -29.70
C GLY A 28 13.47 3.80 -30.25
N PRO A 29 12.55 4.63 -29.74
CA PRO A 29 12.79 5.73 -28.81
C PRO A 29 12.89 5.31 -27.34
N PHE A 30 13.83 5.91 -26.61
CA PHE A 30 13.96 5.76 -25.15
C PHE A 30 13.06 6.76 -24.43
N ILE A 31 12.46 6.33 -23.31
CA ILE A 31 11.56 7.16 -22.50
C ILE A 31 12.09 7.19 -21.07
N ALA A 32 12.12 8.37 -20.47
CA ALA A 32 12.48 8.57 -19.07
C ALA A 32 11.37 9.35 -18.36
N TYR A 33 11.03 8.93 -17.13
CA TYR A 33 10.06 9.60 -16.28
C TYR A 33 10.72 10.00 -14.96
N PRO A 34 10.54 11.24 -14.48
CA PRO A 34 11.00 11.61 -13.14
C PRO A 34 10.16 10.90 -12.09
N VAL A 35 10.82 10.25 -11.13
CA VAL A 35 10.16 9.57 -10.01
C VAL A 35 10.54 10.27 -8.72
N ILE A 36 9.52 10.61 -7.92
CA ILE A 36 9.68 11.14 -6.57
C ILE A 36 9.00 10.18 -5.59
N CYS A 37 9.52 10.13 -4.36
CA CYS A 37 8.88 9.35 -3.31
C CYS A 37 7.59 10.03 -2.85
N SER A 38 6.53 9.25 -2.70
CA SER A 38 5.29 9.68 -2.07
C SER A 38 4.85 8.63 -1.06
N ASN A 39 4.07 9.04 -0.07
CA ASN A 39 3.45 8.10 0.85
C ASN A 39 2.34 7.34 0.10
N VAL A 40 2.39 6.01 0.11
CA VAL A 40 1.49 5.16 -0.68
C VAL A 40 0.40 4.53 0.18
N PHE A 41 0.70 4.18 1.44
CA PHE A 41 -0.24 3.60 2.39
C PHE A 41 0.32 3.66 3.81
N SER A 42 -0.59 3.60 4.78
CA SER A 42 -0.25 3.55 6.20
C SER A 42 -0.05 2.10 6.66
N TYR A 43 0.98 1.85 7.47
CA TYR A 43 1.24 0.50 8.01
C TYR A 43 0.46 0.23 9.30
N GLY A 44 0.06 1.30 9.98
CA GLY A 44 -0.75 1.27 11.20
C GLY A 44 -2.24 1.25 10.88
N GLY A 45 -3.05 1.02 11.91
CA GLY A 45 -4.49 0.95 11.77
C GLY A 45 -5.16 0.33 13.00
N LEU A 46 -6.43 -0.01 12.87
CA LEU A 46 -7.21 -0.65 13.92
C LEU A 46 -6.65 -2.04 14.23
N PHE A 47 -6.64 -2.36 15.53
CA PHE A 47 -6.32 -3.70 15.99
C PHE A 47 -7.52 -4.61 15.73
N THR A 48 -7.29 -5.70 15.00
CA THR A 48 -8.34 -6.62 14.56
C THR A 48 -7.93 -8.07 14.78
N ASP A 49 -8.91 -8.91 15.09
CA ASP A 49 -8.76 -10.35 15.13
C ASP A 49 -8.78 -10.96 13.71
N THR A 50 -8.50 -12.26 13.60
CA THR A 50 -8.50 -13.04 12.36
C THR A 50 -9.83 -13.01 11.59
N ASP A 51 -10.94 -12.74 12.29
CA ASP A 51 -12.28 -12.58 11.70
C ASP A 51 -12.62 -11.12 11.34
N GLY A 52 -11.69 -10.19 11.50
CA GLY A 52 -11.87 -8.77 11.16
C GLY A 52 -12.69 -7.98 12.18
N ARG A 53 -12.92 -8.52 13.38
CA ARG A 53 -13.54 -7.80 14.50
C ARG A 53 -12.57 -6.78 15.07
N VAL A 54 -13.04 -5.56 15.32
CA VAL A 54 -12.22 -4.52 15.95
C VAL A 54 -12.11 -4.79 17.45
N LEU A 55 -10.89 -4.68 17.97
CA LEU A 55 -10.56 -4.96 19.36
C LEU A 55 -10.30 -3.65 20.13
N THR A 56 -10.71 -3.64 21.40
CA THR A 56 -10.40 -2.59 22.37
C THR A 56 -8.97 -2.77 22.90
N GLY A 57 -8.45 -1.78 23.64
CA GLY A 57 -7.13 -1.88 24.29
C GLY A 57 -6.96 -3.10 25.21
N ASP A 58 -8.08 -3.63 25.74
CA ASP A 58 -8.10 -4.82 26.60
C ASP A 58 -8.25 -6.14 25.81
N ASN A 59 -8.11 -6.11 24.47
CA ASN A 59 -8.35 -7.22 23.54
C ASN A 59 -9.81 -7.70 23.46
N ASP A 60 -10.76 -6.93 23.97
CA ASP A 60 -12.19 -7.23 23.83
C ASP A 60 -12.74 -6.76 22.48
N ALA A 61 -13.47 -7.65 21.79
CA ALA A 61 -14.09 -7.34 20.52
C ALA A 61 -15.29 -6.40 20.69
N ILE A 62 -15.30 -5.31 19.92
CA ILE A 62 -16.41 -4.36 19.89
C ILE A 62 -17.57 -5.00 19.11
N PRO A 63 -18.74 -5.21 19.74
CA PRO A 63 -19.87 -5.88 19.09
C PRO A 63 -20.34 -5.12 17.85
N GLY A 64 -20.47 -5.83 16.72
CA GLY A 64 -20.94 -5.26 15.46
C GLY A 64 -19.93 -4.41 14.69
N LEU A 65 -18.72 -4.18 15.21
CA LEU A 65 -17.70 -3.38 14.54
C LEU A 65 -16.64 -4.25 13.86
N TYR A 66 -16.52 -4.09 12.55
CA TYR A 66 -15.57 -4.83 11.71
C TYR A 66 -14.72 -3.89 10.87
N ALA A 67 -13.48 -4.29 10.63
CA ALA A 67 -12.53 -3.56 9.79
C ALA A 67 -11.73 -4.54 8.94
N ALA A 68 -11.49 -4.20 7.67
CA ALA A 68 -10.72 -5.00 6.74
C ALA A 68 -9.97 -4.11 5.73
N GLY A 69 -8.79 -4.56 5.30
CA GLY A 69 -7.95 -3.84 4.34
C GLY A 69 -6.90 -2.95 5.00
N GLU A 70 -6.55 -1.84 4.35
CA GLU A 70 -5.48 -0.93 4.81
C GLU A 70 -5.78 -0.30 6.17
N ILE A 71 -7.07 -0.12 6.51
CA ILE A 71 -7.48 0.41 7.82
C ILE A 71 -7.06 -0.47 8.99
N THR A 72 -6.68 -1.73 8.76
CA THR A 72 -6.17 -2.63 9.79
C THR A 72 -4.65 -2.48 9.91
N GLY A 73 -4.13 -2.41 11.14
CA GLY A 73 -2.69 -2.28 11.38
C GLY A 73 -1.97 -3.60 11.07
N LEU A 74 -0.92 -3.55 10.25
CA LEU A 74 -0.45 -4.77 9.58
C LEU A 74 1.04 -4.99 9.44
N TYR A 75 1.72 -3.99 8.90
CA TYR A 75 3.08 -4.19 8.44
C TYR A 75 4.01 -3.81 9.58
N TYR A 76 4.40 -4.82 10.36
CA TYR A 76 5.44 -4.65 11.37
C TYR A 76 6.80 -4.69 10.67
N GLY A 77 7.38 -3.51 10.44
CA GLY A 77 8.70 -3.37 9.82
C GLY A 77 8.65 -3.13 8.31
N LYS A 78 8.52 -4.20 7.50
CA LYS A 78 8.63 -4.11 6.02
C LYS A 78 7.37 -4.58 5.31
N TYR A 79 7.00 -3.86 4.25
CA TYR A 79 5.93 -4.23 3.34
C TYR A 79 6.44 -5.20 2.25
N PRO A 80 5.94 -6.44 2.19
CA PRO A 80 6.11 -7.27 1.00
C PRO A 80 5.27 -6.69 -0.15
N GLY A 81 5.91 -6.43 -1.29
CA GLY A 81 5.25 -5.86 -2.46
C GLY A 81 3.99 -6.63 -2.88
N ALA A 82 2.96 -5.90 -3.29
CA ALA A 82 1.68 -6.42 -3.81
C ALA A 82 0.78 -7.21 -2.84
N THR A 83 1.05 -7.22 -1.52
CA THR A 83 0.18 -7.95 -0.57
C THR A 83 -1.06 -7.18 -0.11
N SER A 84 -1.10 -5.86 -0.29
CA SER A 84 -2.23 -5.02 0.18
C SER A 84 -3.57 -5.41 -0.45
N VAL A 85 -3.58 -5.67 -1.76
CA VAL A 85 -4.79 -6.03 -2.51
C VAL A 85 -5.31 -7.41 -2.12
N LEU A 86 -4.41 -8.41 -2.05
CA LEU A 86 -4.75 -9.76 -1.62
C LEU A 86 -5.33 -9.76 -0.21
N ARG A 87 -4.80 -8.90 0.66
CA ARG A 87 -5.30 -8.79 2.02
C ARG A 87 -6.72 -8.22 2.07
N GLY A 88 -6.98 -7.12 1.36
CA GLY A 88 -8.31 -6.54 1.29
C GLY A 88 -9.36 -7.56 0.85
N LEU A 89 -9.00 -8.39 -0.14
CA LEU A 89 -9.84 -9.49 -0.62
C LEU A 89 -10.11 -10.57 0.46
N VAL A 90 -9.05 -11.09 1.09
CA VAL A 90 -9.17 -12.22 2.02
C VAL A 90 -9.88 -11.80 3.32
N PHE A 91 -9.42 -10.71 3.95
CA PHE A 91 -9.99 -10.25 5.21
C PHE A 91 -11.34 -9.58 5.00
N GLY A 92 -11.57 -8.91 3.87
CA GLY A 92 -12.90 -8.39 3.52
C GLY A 92 -13.93 -9.50 3.41
N ARG A 93 -13.59 -10.62 2.74
CA ARG A 93 -14.47 -11.79 2.67
C ARG A 93 -14.74 -12.41 4.05
N ARG A 94 -13.71 -12.59 4.88
CA ARG A 94 -13.85 -13.15 6.24
C ARG A 94 -14.71 -12.26 7.13
N ALA A 95 -14.39 -10.96 7.17
CA ALA A 95 -15.14 -9.97 7.95
C ALA A 95 -16.61 -9.93 7.52
N GLY A 96 -16.89 -9.94 6.21
CA GLY A 96 -18.25 -9.99 5.69
C GLY A 96 -19.02 -11.24 6.10
N ALA A 97 -18.40 -12.42 5.99
CA ALA A 97 -19.02 -13.68 6.41
C ALA A 97 -19.33 -13.70 7.92
N HIS A 98 -18.41 -13.20 8.75
CA HIS A 98 -18.61 -13.13 10.20
C HIS A 98 -19.66 -12.07 10.59
N ALA A 99 -19.66 -10.91 9.92
CA ALA A 99 -20.65 -9.86 10.15
C ALA A 99 -22.08 -10.34 9.80
N LEU A 100 -22.25 -11.08 8.70
CA LEU A 100 -23.52 -11.73 8.35
C LEU A 100 -23.97 -12.72 9.41
N ALA A 101 -23.07 -13.60 9.87
CA ALA A 101 -23.38 -14.57 10.92
C ALA A 101 -23.74 -13.90 12.26
N TYR A 102 -23.18 -12.72 12.55
CA TYR A 102 -23.51 -11.93 13.73
C TYR A 102 -24.90 -11.28 13.62
N GLY A 103 -25.29 -10.76 12.45
CA GLY A 103 -26.60 -10.13 12.26
C GLY A 103 -27.79 -11.10 12.15
N LEU A 104 -27.53 -12.40 11.99
CA LEU A 104 -28.55 -13.46 11.99
C LEU A 104 -28.83 -14.03 13.39
N LYS A 105 -28.15 -13.54 14.43
CA LYS A 105 -28.43 -13.85 15.84
C LYS A 105 -29.32 -12.78 16.46
#